data_AF-A0A645FT75-F1
#
_entry.id   AF-A0A645FT75-F1
#
_cell.length_a   1.000
_cell.length_b   1.000
_cell.length_c   1.000
_cell.angle_alpha   90.00
_cell.angle_beta   90.00
_cell.angle_gamma   90.00
#
_symmetry.space_group_name_H-M   'P 1'
#
loop_
_entity.id
_entity.type
_entity.pdbx_description
1 polymer ?
#
loop_
_entity_poly.entity_id
_entity_poly.type
_entity_poly.pdbx_seq_one_letter_code
_entity_poly.pdbx_strand_id
1 'polypeptide(L)' 'MGVLNLVIAFNFPTDIWVDFKLFGGMGLMLVFIVAQGALLSKYIEEEK' A
#
# COMPACT_ATOMS: atom_id res chain seq x y z
N MET A 1 -2.30 5.04 7.81
CA MET A 1 -2.52 3.95 8.78
C MET A 1 -3.82 4.05 9.58
N GLY A 2 -4.41 5.23 9.81
CA GLY A 2 -5.63 5.34 10.64
C GLY A 2 -6.90 4.76 10.02
N VAL A 3 -7.31 5.27 8.85
CA VAL A 3 -8.59 4.89 8.22
C VAL A 3 -8.57 3.44 7.73
N LEU A 4 -7.50 3.03 7.02
CA LEU A 4 -7.37 1.66 6.50
C LEU A 4 -7.35 0.60 7.62
N ASN A 5 -6.72 0.90 8.76
CA ASN A 5 -6.73 0.01 9.93
C ASN A 5 -8.13 -0.15 10.53
N LEU A 6 -8.91 0.94 10.63
CA LEU A 6 -10.28 0.88 11.13
C LEU A 6 -11.19 0.12 10.17
N VAL A 7 -11.07 0.38 8.86
CA VAL A 7 -11.83 -0.35 7.82
C VAL A 7 -11.58 -1.85 7.94
N ILE A 8 -10.30 -2.25 8.04
CA ILE A 8 -9.95 -3.67 8.16
C ILE A 8 -10.44 -4.26 9.49
N ALA A 9 -10.29 -3.53 10.59
CA ALA A 9 -10.73 -4.00 11.91
C ALA A 9 -12.25 -4.26 12.00
N PHE A 10 -13.08 -3.51 11.28
CA PHE A 10 -14.54 -3.62 11.36
C PHE A 10 -15.19 -4.42 10.23
N ASN A 11 -14.51 -4.63 9.09
CA ASN A 11 -15.09 -5.32 7.92
C ASN A 11 -14.48 -6.70 7.65
N PHE A 12 -13.33 -7.03 8.26
CA PHE A 12 -12.61 -8.29 7.97
C PHE A 12 -12.42 -9.13 9.23
N PRO A 13 -12.18 -10.46 9.06
CA PRO A 13 -11.86 -11.35 10.17
C PRO A 13 -10.61 -10.92 10.94
N THR A 14 -10.50 -11.35 12.19
CA THR A 14 -9.39 -11.00 13.08
C THR A 14 -8.03 -11.43 12.50
N ASP A 15 -7.98 -12.54 11.78
CA ASP A 15 -6.77 -13.05 11.11
C ASP A 15 -6.22 -12.02 10.10
N ILE A 16 -7.09 -11.47 9.25
CA ILE A 16 -6.73 -10.42 8.28
C ILE A 16 -6.28 -9.14 8.99
N TRP A 17 -6.90 -8.80 10.12
CA TRP A 17 -6.52 -7.62 10.89
C TRP A 17 -5.15 -7.76 11.55
N VAL A 18 -4.80 -8.96 12.05
CA VAL A 18 -3.49 -9.27 12.63
C VAL A 18 -2.41 -9.26 11.54
N ASP A 19 -2.66 -9.88 10.38
CA ASP A 19 -1.74 -9.85 9.24
C ASP A 19 -1.52 -8.43 8.71
N PHE A 20 -2.58 -7.61 8.67
CA PHE A 20 -2.45 -6.20 8.30
C PHE A 20 -1.59 -5.40 9.30
N LYS A 21 -1.59 -5.75 10.57
CA LYS A 21 -0.69 -5.12 11.56
C LYS A 21 0.75 -5.62 11.44
N LEU A 22 0.95 -6.90 11.15
CA LEU A 22 2.27 -7.50 11.00
C LEU A 22 2.96 -7.06 9.69
N PHE A 23 2.22 -7.06 8.59
CA PHE A 23 2.77 -6.88 7.24
C PHE A 23 2.18 -5.69 6.48
N GLY A 24 1.10 -5.07 6.95
CA GLY A 24 0.43 -3.98 6.22
C GLY A 24 1.33 -2.76 5.98
N GLY A 25 2.32 -2.52 6.84
CA GLY A 25 3.37 -1.54 6.60
C GLY A 25 4.23 -1.86 5.37
N MET A 26 4.70 -3.11 5.26
CA MET A 26 5.45 -3.58 4.07
C MET A 26 4.57 -3.59 2.82
N GLY A 27 3.30 -4.02 2.93
CA GLY A 27 2.36 -3.99 1.81
C GLY A 27 2.13 -2.58 1.28
N LEU A 28 1.90 -1.61 2.17
CA LEU A 28 1.78 -0.19 1.78
C LEU A 28 3.05 0.36 1.15
N MET A 29 4.23 -0.03 1.65
CA MET A 29 5.52 0.36 1.06
C MET A 29 5.68 -0.18 -0.37
N LEU A 30 5.33 -1.45 -0.61
CA LEU A 30 5.38 -2.04 -1.96
C LEU A 30 4.42 -1.33 -2.92
N VAL A 31 3.17 -1.11 -2.50
CA VAL A 31 2.19 -0.37 -3.31
C VAL A 31 2.69 1.04 -3.62
N PHE A 32 3.29 1.71 -2.64
CA PHE A 32 3.87 3.04 -2.83
C PHE A 32 5.00 3.02 -3.86
N ILE A 33 5.95 2.09 -3.76
CA ILE A 33 7.07 1.99 -4.70
C ILE A 33 6.58 1.71 -6.13
N VAL A 34 5.63 0.79 -6.30
CA VAL A 34 5.05 0.48 -7.61
C VAL A 34 4.31 1.68 -8.19
N ALA A 35 3.50 2.36 -7.37
CA ALA A 35 2.77 3.55 -7.81
C ALA A 35 3.71 4.70 -8.16
N GLN A 36 4.76 4.93 -7.35
CA GLN A 36 5.79 5.93 -7.63
C GLN A 36 6.56 5.58 -8.91
N GLY A 37 6.98 4.33 -9.10
CA GLY A 37 7.67 3.89 -10.31
C GLY A 37 6.83 4.06 -11.57
N ALA A 38 5.54 3.69 -11.51
CA ALA A 38 4.61 3.85 -12.63
C ALA A 38 4.24 5.33 -12.90
N LEU A 39 4.22 6.18 -11.87
CA LEU A 39 4.04 7.62 -12.04
C LEU A 39 5.28 8.24 -12.67
N LEU A 40 6.47 7.97 -12.12
CA LEU A 40 7.74 8.47 -12.66
C LEU A 40 7.96 8.00 -14.10
N SER A 41 7.60 6.77 -14.47
CA SER A 41 7.74 6.30 -15.86
C SER A 41 6.95 7.15 -16.87
N LYS A 42 5.93 7.91 -16.42
CA LYS A 42 5.21 8.87 -17.28
C LYS A 42 5.85 10.26 -17.35
N TYR A 43 6.70 10.61 -16.38
CA TYR A 43 7.36 11.92 -16.29
C TYR A 43 8.85 11.86 -16.59
N ILE A 44 9.44 10.66 -16.66
CA ILE A 44 10.71 10.42 -17.32
C ILE A 44 10.44 10.65 -18.81
N GLU A 45 10.70 11.88 -19.26
CA GLU A 45 10.88 12.13 -20.68
C GLU A 45 12.03 11.22 -21.14
N GLU A 46 11.75 10.31 -22.07
CA GLU A 46 12.81 9.77 -22.92
C GLU A 46 13.41 11.00 -23.61
N GLU A 47 14.58 11.43 -23.15
CA GLU A 47 15.44 12.34 -23.91
C GLU A 47 15.77 11.61 -25.22
N LYS A 48 14.98 11.89 -26.27
CA LYS A 48 15.25 11.52 -27.65
C LYS A 48 15.72 12.75 -28.40
#